data_AF-A0A356B3R5-F1
#
_entry.id   AF-A0A356B3R5-F1
#
_cell.length_a   1.000
_cell.length_b   1.000
_cell.length_c   1.000
_cell.angle_alpha   90.00
_cell.angle_beta   90.00
_cell.angle_gamma   90.00
#
_symmetry.space_group_name_H-M   'P 1'
#
loop_
_entity.id
_entity.type
_entity.pdbx_description
1 polymer ?
#
loop_
_entity_poly.entity_id
_entity_poly.type
_entity_poly.pdbx_seq_one_letter_code
_entity_poly.pdbx_strand_id
1 'polypeptide(L)'
;QMTFISHYNDLVIPKSKGGIKFSEDTTTLLNPDQIDEYALPYLKQLADYYGGGYVHFCGKNKHLYQQVMKIPSICGLNLGNPEKHDMEEVLGDCANTGKVYYGDLSHAVSGKDLNEYFTKCLKASYNRSSFKLLLAHSCFSYEIPFVKQAWENAANVVRAT
;
A
#
# COMPACT_ATOMS: atom_id res chain seq x y z
N GLN A 1 8.08 20.37 -13.37
CA GLN A 1 6.66 20.24 -12.95
C GLN A 1 6.43 18.78 -12.58
N MET A 2 5.92 18.46 -11.38
CA MET A 2 5.54 17.08 -11.07
C MET A 2 4.36 16.68 -11.95
N THR A 3 4.47 15.56 -12.64
CA THR A 3 3.40 14.99 -13.46
C THR A 3 2.88 13.72 -12.79
N PHE A 4 1.57 13.55 -12.79
CA PHE A 4 0.89 12.44 -12.13
C PHE A 4 0.09 11.64 -13.16
N ILE A 5 -0.03 10.33 -12.91
CA ILE A 5 -0.82 9.40 -13.72
C ILE A 5 -1.92 8.84 -12.83
N SER A 6 -3.15 8.95 -13.30
CA SER A 6 -4.32 8.41 -12.59
C SER A 6 -4.57 6.98 -13.05
N HIS A 7 -4.89 6.11 -12.10
CA HIS A 7 -5.28 4.73 -12.34
C HIS A 7 -6.68 4.47 -11.76
N TYR A 8 -7.33 3.39 -12.21
CA TYR A 8 -8.57 2.91 -11.58
C TYR A 8 -8.29 2.60 -10.09
N ASN A 9 -9.29 2.79 -9.21
CA ASN A 9 -9.21 2.74 -7.73
C ASN A 9 -8.67 3.99 -7.03
N ASP A 10 -8.82 5.16 -7.66
CA ASP A 10 -8.42 6.47 -7.11
C ASP A 10 -6.91 6.61 -6.79
N LEU A 11 -6.10 5.68 -7.28
CA LEU A 11 -4.65 5.72 -7.16
C LEU A 11 -4.05 6.72 -8.15
N VAL A 12 -3.35 7.71 -7.62
CA VAL A 12 -2.61 8.72 -8.39
C VAL A 12 -1.12 8.57 -8.10
N ILE A 13 -0.34 8.25 -9.13
CA ILE A 13 1.10 7.94 -9.01
C ILE A 13 1.93 9.07 -9.62
N PRO A 14 3.02 9.53 -8.97
CA PRO A 14 3.99 10.41 -9.62
C PRO A 14 4.68 9.68 -10.77
N LYS A 15 4.73 10.29 -11.96
CA LYS A 15 5.40 9.70 -13.14
C LYS A 15 6.88 9.34 -12.89
N SER A 16 7.53 10.01 -11.93
CA SER A 16 8.91 9.75 -11.51
C SER A 16 9.08 8.49 -10.66
N LYS A 17 7.99 7.85 -10.23
CA LYS A 17 7.97 6.61 -9.44
C LYS A 17 7.35 5.44 -10.22
N GLY A 18 7.27 5.58 -11.55
CA GLY A 18 6.62 4.63 -12.44
C GLY A 18 5.40 5.22 -13.14
N GLY A 19 4.69 4.37 -13.87
CA GLY A 19 3.46 4.75 -14.56
C GLY A 19 2.52 3.59 -14.85
N ILE A 20 2.73 2.45 -14.18
CA ILE A 20 1.95 1.24 -14.38
C ILE A 20 1.42 0.72 -13.05
N LYS A 21 0.20 0.20 -13.12
CA LYS A 21 -0.46 -0.54 -12.05
C LYS A 21 -0.74 -1.96 -12.55
N PHE A 22 -0.40 -2.94 -11.73
CA PHE A 22 -0.70 -4.35 -11.95
C PHE A 22 -1.95 -4.75 -11.16
N SER A 23 -2.81 -5.58 -11.76
CA SER A 23 -4.05 -6.09 -11.14
C SER A 23 -3.97 -7.60 -11.14
N GLU A 24 -3.35 -8.15 -10.10
CA GLU A 24 -2.96 -9.56 -9.98
C GLU A 24 -4.07 -10.41 -9.31
N ASP A 25 -5.34 -10.12 -9.61
CA ASP A 25 -6.48 -10.81 -8.99
C ASP A 25 -6.56 -12.28 -9.41
N THR A 26 -6.34 -12.57 -10.70
CA THR A 26 -6.31 -13.96 -11.21
C THR A 26 -5.08 -14.71 -10.71
N THR A 27 -3.95 -14.03 -10.54
CA THR A 27 -2.70 -14.61 -10.04
C THR A 27 -2.86 -15.17 -8.63
N THR A 28 -3.81 -14.65 -7.85
CA THR A 28 -4.11 -15.18 -6.51
C THR A 28 -4.63 -16.62 -6.52
N LEU A 29 -5.18 -17.09 -7.64
CA LEU A 29 -5.72 -18.45 -7.83
C LEU A 29 -4.66 -19.47 -8.25
N LEU A 30 -3.46 -19.01 -8.61
CA LEU A 30 -2.38 -19.85 -9.10
C LEU A 30 -1.56 -20.43 -7.93
N ASN A 31 -0.97 -21.60 -8.16
CA ASN A 31 -0.01 -22.19 -7.23
C ASN A 31 1.36 -21.48 -7.34
N PRO A 32 2.30 -21.68 -6.39
CA PRO A 32 3.60 -21.01 -6.39
C PRO A 32 4.40 -21.17 -7.69
N ASP A 33 4.48 -22.38 -8.25
CA ASP A 33 5.25 -22.66 -9.46
C ASP A 33 4.67 -21.90 -10.68
N GLN A 34 3.34 -21.86 -10.79
CA GLN A 34 2.65 -21.10 -11.84
C GLN A 34 2.84 -19.59 -11.69
N ILE A 35 2.88 -19.08 -10.46
CA ILE A 35 3.16 -17.65 -10.20
C ILE A 35 4.58 -17.31 -10.64
N ASP A 36 5.54 -18.16 -10.28
CA ASP A 36 6.96 -17.96 -10.59
C ASP A 36 7.26 -18.07 -12.09
N GLU A 37 6.56 -18.95 -12.81
CA GLU A 37 6.74 -19.15 -14.25
C GLU A 37 5.97 -18.12 -15.09
N TYR A 38 4.69 -17.88 -14.77
CA TYR A 38 3.77 -17.20 -15.69
C TYR A 38 3.40 -15.77 -15.30
N ALA A 39 3.63 -15.34 -14.06
CA ALA A 39 3.24 -14.00 -13.61
C ALA A 39 4.45 -13.11 -13.29
N LEU A 40 5.28 -13.51 -12.32
CA LEU A 40 6.33 -12.65 -11.77
C LEU A 40 7.37 -12.17 -12.79
N PRO A 41 7.83 -12.98 -13.77
CA PRO A 41 8.82 -12.52 -14.74
C PRO A 41 8.32 -11.31 -15.54
N TYR A 42 7.06 -11.33 -15.95
CA TYR A 42 6.45 -10.27 -16.76
C TYR A 42 6.11 -9.04 -15.92
N LEU A 43 5.60 -9.24 -14.70
CA LEU A 43 5.37 -8.16 -13.74
C LEU A 43 6.68 -7.40 -13.48
N LYS A 44 7.78 -8.11 -13.24
CA LYS A 44 9.11 -7.52 -13.04
C LYS A 44 9.59 -6.78 -14.30
N GLN A 45 9.52 -7.41 -15.47
CA GLN A 45 9.99 -6.81 -16.72
C GLN A 45 9.27 -5.49 -17.02
N LEU A 46 7.95 -5.44 -16.83
CA LEU A 46 7.15 -4.23 -17.04
C LEU A 46 7.48 -3.18 -15.98
N ALA A 47 7.58 -3.55 -14.70
CA ALA A 47 7.94 -2.61 -13.64
C ALA A 47 9.31 -1.97 -13.88
N ASP A 48 10.30 -2.77 -14.30
CA ASP A 48 11.64 -2.30 -14.66
C ASP A 48 11.58 -1.33 -15.86
N TYR A 49 10.83 -1.67 -16.91
CA TYR A 49 10.69 -0.86 -18.12
C TYR A 49 10.05 0.52 -17.83
N TYR A 50 9.01 0.55 -16.99
CA TYR A 50 8.33 1.80 -16.63
C TYR A 50 9.01 2.56 -15.49
N GLY A 51 10.10 2.03 -14.91
CA GLY A 51 10.83 2.64 -13.80
C GLY A 51 10.08 2.63 -12.47
N GLY A 52 9.11 1.72 -12.32
CA GLY A 52 8.28 1.60 -11.14
C GLY A 52 6.91 1.01 -11.43
N GLY A 53 6.35 0.26 -10.47
CA GLY A 53 4.98 -0.24 -10.56
C GLY A 53 4.30 -0.47 -9.22
N TYR A 54 2.98 -0.31 -9.21
CA TYR A 54 2.12 -0.56 -8.06
C TYR A 54 1.32 -1.84 -8.28
N VAL A 55 1.31 -2.73 -7.30
CA VAL A 55 0.58 -4.00 -7.41
C VAL A 55 -0.71 -3.94 -6.60
N HIS A 56 -1.81 -4.32 -7.23
CA HIS A 56 -3.08 -4.61 -6.59
C HIS A 56 -3.39 -6.10 -6.67
N PHE A 57 -3.92 -6.69 -5.61
CA PHE A 57 -4.68 -7.94 -5.70
C PHE A 57 -5.71 -8.07 -4.57
N CYS A 58 -6.82 -8.75 -4.86
CA CYS A 58 -7.83 -9.17 -3.90
C CYS A 58 -7.51 -10.54 -3.28
N GLY A 59 -8.18 -10.88 -2.19
CA GLY A 59 -7.99 -12.18 -1.52
C GLY A 59 -6.66 -12.30 -0.77
N LYS A 60 -6.17 -13.53 -0.63
CA LYS A 60 -4.94 -13.86 0.12
C LYS A 60 -4.11 -14.87 -0.64
N ASN A 61 -2.89 -14.48 -1.00
CA ASN A 61 -1.88 -15.39 -1.55
C ASN A 61 -0.52 -15.00 -0.95
N LYS A 62 -0.01 -15.84 -0.04
CA LYS A 62 1.22 -15.56 0.71
C LYS A 62 2.45 -15.57 -0.21
N HIS A 63 2.50 -16.48 -1.19
CA HIS A 63 3.62 -16.59 -2.11
C HIS A 63 3.72 -15.36 -3.02
N LEU A 64 2.60 -14.97 -3.65
CA LEU A 64 2.54 -13.75 -4.47
C LEU A 64 2.97 -12.51 -3.68
N TYR A 65 2.42 -12.32 -2.47
CA TYR A 65 2.80 -11.23 -1.59
C TYR A 65 4.31 -11.19 -1.34
N GLN A 66 4.89 -12.32 -0.90
CA GLN A 66 6.31 -12.40 -0.58
C GLN A 66 7.20 -12.11 -1.78
N GLN A 67 6.81 -12.55 -2.98
CA GLN A 67 7.58 -12.31 -4.19
C GLN A 67 7.46 -10.85 -4.65
N VAL A 68 6.26 -10.26 -4.64
CA VAL A 68 6.04 -8.84 -4.95
C VAL A 68 6.87 -7.94 -4.04
N MET A 69 6.94 -8.25 -2.73
CA MET A 69 7.75 -7.47 -1.78
C MET A 69 9.26 -7.54 -2.05
N LYS A 70 9.75 -8.60 -2.69
CA LYS A 70 11.17 -8.77 -3.06
C LYS A 70 11.55 -8.06 -4.35
N ILE A 71 10.60 -7.71 -5.22
CA ILE A 71 10.91 -7.05 -6.50
C ILE A 71 11.28 -5.57 -6.23
N PRO A 72 12.51 -5.13 -6.57
CA PRO A 72 12.96 -3.77 -6.26
C PRO A 72 12.23 -2.66 -7.03
N SER A 73 11.80 -2.95 -8.26
CA SER A 73 11.06 -2.01 -9.11
C SER A 73 9.59 -1.85 -8.74
N ILE A 74 9.06 -2.71 -7.86
CA ILE A 74 7.74 -2.46 -7.27
C ILE A 74 7.88 -1.42 -6.17
N CYS A 75 7.13 -0.33 -6.30
CA CYS A 75 7.20 0.82 -5.42
C CYS A 75 5.97 0.95 -4.52
N GLY A 76 4.90 0.20 -4.76
CA GLY A 76 3.75 0.17 -3.86
C GLY A 76 2.83 -1.02 -4.01
N LEU A 77 1.95 -1.15 -3.02
CA LEU A 77 1.03 -2.26 -2.83
C LEU A 77 -0.36 -1.74 -2.44
N ASN A 78 -1.40 -2.38 -2.95
CA ASN A 78 -2.77 -2.22 -2.50
C ASN A 78 -3.43 -3.60 -2.39
N LEU A 79 -4.09 -3.88 -1.27
CA LEU A 79 -4.76 -5.16 -1.03
C LEU A 79 -6.27 -4.93 -1.05
N GLY A 80 -6.99 -5.67 -1.88
CA GLY A 80 -8.46 -5.54 -1.99
C GLY A 80 -9.23 -6.12 -0.81
N ASN A 81 -8.59 -7.00 -0.02
CA ASN A 81 -9.15 -7.60 1.20
C ASN A 81 -8.14 -7.48 2.36
N PRO A 82 -7.82 -6.25 2.83
CA PRO A 82 -6.80 -6.04 3.85
C PRO A 82 -7.12 -6.81 5.15
N GLU A 83 -8.39 -7.09 5.45
CA GLU A 83 -8.83 -7.89 6.60
C GLU A 83 -8.36 -9.36 6.57
N LYS A 84 -7.90 -9.86 5.42
CA LYS A 84 -7.34 -11.22 5.29
C LYS A 84 -5.83 -11.29 5.60
N HIS A 85 -5.20 -10.14 5.81
CA HIS A 85 -3.75 -10.00 6.01
C HIS A 85 -3.45 -9.41 7.39
N ASP A 86 -2.26 -9.70 7.90
CA ASP A 86 -1.75 -8.97 9.06
C ASP A 86 -1.25 -7.60 8.57
N MET A 87 -2.09 -6.58 8.74
CA MET A 87 -1.77 -5.25 8.23
C MET A 87 -0.66 -4.55 9.03
N GLU A 88 -0.38 -4.97 10.27
CA GLU A 88 0.79 -4.44 10.99
C GLU A 88 2.08 -4.96 10.34
N GLU A 89 2.13 -6.27 10.01
CA GLU A 89 3.24 -6.88 9.25
C GLU A 89 3.39 -6.24 7.87
N VAL A 90 2.30 -6.11 7.10
CA VAL A 90 2.34 -5.53 5.74
C VAL A 90 2.84 -4.09 5.73
N LEU A 91 2.36 -3.26 6.67
CA LEU A 91 2.82 -1.86 6.79
C LEU A 91 4.28 -1.78 7.25
N GLY A 92 4.69 -2.68 8.16
CA GLY A 92 6.08 -2.83 8.58
C GLY A 92 7.00 -3.21 7.43
N ASP A 93 6.61 -4.18 6.60
CA ASP A 93 7.37 -4.58 5.41
C ASP A 93 7.47 -3.44 4.40
N CYS A 94 6.41 -2.65 4.22
CA CYS A 94 6.46 -1.43 3.41
C CYS A 94 7.48 -0.41 3.97
N ALA A 95 7.46 -0.17 5.29
CA ALA A 95 8.44 0.68 5.96
C ALA A 95 9.89 0.20 5.74
N ASN A 96 10.13 -1.09 5.90
CA ASN A 96 11.44 -1.73 5.80
C ASN A 96 11.97 -1.76 4.36
N THR A 97 11.11 -2.02 3.38
CA THR A 97 11.50 -2.13 1.96
C THR A 97 11.45 -0.79 1.21
N GLY A 98 10.87 0.23 1.83
CA GLY A 98 10.66 1.54 1.22
C GLY A 98 9.47 1.62 0.25
N LYS A 99 8.73 0.52 0.08
CA LYS A 99 7.49 0.46 -0.70
C LYS A 99 6.38 1.22 0.00
N VAL A 100 5.39 1.72 -0.73
CA VAL A 100 4.24 2.46 -0.17
C VAL A 100 2.99 1.60 -0.21
N TYR A 101 2.34 1.41 0.93
CA TYR A 101 0.97 0.89 0.93
C TYR A 101 -0.02 2.01 0.56
N TYR A 102 -0.97 1.72 -0.32
CA TYR A 102 -2.11 2.58 -0.60
C TYR A 102 -3.40 1.79 -0.42
N GLY A 103 -4.42 2.38 0.20
CA GLY A 103 -5.73 1.76 0.34
C GLY A 103 -6.47 2.13 1.62
N ASP A 104 -7.70 1.65 1.74
CA ASP A 104 -8.49 1.76 2.96
C ASP A 104 -8.15 0.60 3.91
N LEU A 105 -8.02 0.91 5.20
CA LEU A 105 -7.74 -0.05 6.27
C LEU A 105 -8.84 -0.10 7.34
N SER A 106 -9.97 0.56 7.12
CA SER A 106 -11.10 0.65 8.07
C SER A 106 -11.67 -0.71 8.47
N HIS A 107 -11.53 -1.72 7.61
CA HIS A 107 -11.96 -3.10 7.86
C HIS A 107 -10.87 -4.02 8.43
N ALA A 108 -9.63 -3.55 8.50
CA ALA A 108 -8.47 -4.36 8.88
C ALA A 108 -7.76 -3.88 10.15
N VAL A 109 -7.80 -2.57 10.44
CA VAL A 109 -7.17 -1.98 11.61
C VAL A 109 -8.23 -1.35 12.49
N SER A 110 -8.27 -1.75 13.76
CA SER A 110 -9.21 -1.21 14.74
C SER A 110 -8.56 -0.13 15.61
N GLY A 111 -9.35 0.89 15.99
CA GLY A 111 -8.99 1.91 16.97
C GLY A 111 -10.24 2.32 17.75
N LYS A 112 -10.09 2.74 19.02
CA LYS A 112 -11.22 3.24 19.81
C LYS A 112 -11.78 4.54 19.23
N ASP A 113 -10.90 5.32 18.60
CA ASP A 113 -11.20 6.55 17.87
C ASP A 113 -10.26 6.72 16.66
N LEU A 114 -10.46 7.79 15.90
CA LEU A 114 -9.65 8.10 14.71
C LEU A 114 -8.16 8.36 15.05
N ASN A 115 -7.85 8.95 16.22
CA ASN A 115 -6.46 9.19 16.60
C ASN A 115 -5.74 7.86 16.85
N GLU A 116 -6.36 6.94 17.58
CA GLU A 116 -5.78 5.62 17.82
C GLU A 116 -5.65 4.81 16.52
N TYR A 117 -6.68 4.82 15.68
CA TYR A 117 -6.67 4.15 14.38
C TYR A 117 -5.53 4.66 13.48
N PHE A 118 -5.44 5.99 13.29
CA PHE A 118 -4.36 6.58 12.49
C PHE A 118 -2.99 6.37 13.13
N THR A 119 -2.87 6.45 14.46
CA THR A 119 -1.59 6.21 15.15
C THR A 119 -1.08 4.80 14.89
N LYS A 120 -1.94 3.78 14.95
CA LYS A 120 -1.54 2.39 14.63
C LYS A 120 -1.04 2.26 13.20
N CYS A 121 -1.80 2.77 12.22
CA CYS A 121 -1.42 2.71 10.80
C CYS A 121 -0.10 3.46 10.51
N LEU A 122 0.03 4.67 11.06
CA LEU A 122 1.22 5.51 10.88
C LEU A 122 2.44 4.93 11.57
N LYS A 123 2.29 4.38 12.78
CA LYS A 123 3.38 3.75 13.51
C LYS A 123 3.95 2.54 12.78
N ALA A 124 3.08 1.65 12.30
CA ALA A 124 3.51 0.46 11.56
C ALA A 124 4.20 0.81 10.23
N SER A 125 3.78 1.90 9.57
CA SER A 125 4.35 2.32 8.28
C SER A 125 5.53 3.30 8.38
N TYR A 126 5.96 3.67 9.58
CA TYR A 126 7.01 4.68 9.76
C TYR A 126 8.41 4.07 9.76
N ASN A 127 9.27 4.52 8.84
CA ASN A 127 10.65 4.03 8.73
C ASN A 127 11.69 4.92 9.43
N ARG A 128 11.28 5.71 10.43
CA ARG A 128 12.10 6.73 11.13
C ARG A 128 12.50 7.96 10.31
N SER A 129 12.14 8.03 9.03
CA SER A 129 12.34 9.20 8.18
C SER A 129 11.05 9.65 7.48
N SER A 130 10.22 8.71 7.05
CA SER A 130 9.00 8.97 6.30
C SER A 130 7.95 7.89 6.55
N PHE A 131 6.68 8.23 6.37
CA PHE A 131 5.58 7.26 6.38
C PHE A 131 5.50 6.58 5.01
N LYS A 132 5.33 5.25 5.02
CA LYS A 132 5.17 4.41 3.83
C LYS A 132 3.71 4.02 3.59
N LEU A 133 2.83 5.00 3.74
CA LEU A 133 1.38 4.82 3.70
C LEU A 133 0.71 6.01 3.00
N LEU A 134 -0.19 5.70 2.09
CA LEU A 134 -1.19 6.59 1.51
C LEU A 134 -2.58 6.03 1.85
N LEU A 135 -3.09 6.42 3.02
CA LEU A 135 -4.35 5.87 3.54
C LEU A 135 -5.54 6.50 2.81
N ALA A 136 -6.43 5.67 2.27
CA ALA A 136 -7.75 6.10 1.85
C ALA A 136 -8.69 6.06 3.06
N HIS A 137 -9.49 7.11 3.23
CA HIS A 137 -10.48 7.19 4.30
C HIS A 137 -11.71 7.95 3.81
N SER A 138 -12.88 7.35 3.99
CA SER A 138 -14.16 7.95 3.63
C SER A 138 -14.81 8.56 4.85
N CYS A 139 -15.28 9.80 4.73
CA CYS A 139 -16.00 10.52 5.77
C CYS A 139 -16.99 11.50 5.11
N PHE A 140 -17.96 12.00 5.87
CA PHE A 140 -18.81 13.08 5.37
C PHE A 140 -18.02 14.37 5.19
N SER A 141 -18.47 15.24 4.29
CA SER A 141 -17.75 16.49 3.98
C SER A 141 -17.56 17.40 5.20
N TYR A 142 -18.52 17.41 6.12
CA TYR A 142 -18.43 18.18 7.37
C TYR A 142 -17.44 17.57 8.39
N GLU A 143 -17.05 16.30 8.23
CA GLU A 143 -16.10 15.61 9.11
C GLU A 143 -14.65 15.85 8.71
N ILE A 144 -14.40 16.30 7.47
CA ILE A 144 -13.06 16.50 6.89
C ILE A 144 -12.11 17.26 7.83
N PRO A 145 -12.50 18.40 8.47
CA PRO A 145 -11.59 19.10 9.37
C PRO A 145 -11.16 18.26 10.57
N PHE A 146 -12.07 17.48 11.15
CA PHE A 146 -11.79 16.63 12.31
C PHE A 146 -10.92 15.42 11.93
N VAL A 147 -11.20 14.81 10.79
CA VAL A 147 -10.38 13.70 10.24
C VAL A 147 -8.95 14.18 9.98
N LYS A 148 -8.78 15.35 9.35
CA LYS A 148 -7.46 15.95 9.10
C LYS A 148 -6.72 16.23 10.41
N GLN A 149 -7.40 16.81 11.39
CA GLN A 149 -6.80 17.08 12.70
C GLN A 149 -6.34 15.79 13.41
N ALA A 150 -7.15 14.74 13.38
CA ALA A 150 -6.79 13.45 13.97
C ALA A 150 -5.58 12.82 13.27
N TRP A 151 -5.51 12.91 11.94
CA TRP A 151 -4.37 12.45 11.15
C TRP A 151 -3.08 13.21 11.51
N GLU A 152 -3.14 14.54 11.61
CA GLU A 152 -2.00 15.38 11.97
C GLU A 152 -1.51 15.09 13.40
N ASN A 153 -2.45 14.95 14.34
CA ASN A 153 -2.13 14.58 15.73
C ASN A 153 -1.42 13.24 15.79
N ALA A 154 -1.97 12.21 15.14
CA ALA A 154 -1.36 10.88 15.08
C ALA A 154 0.04 10.92 14.44
N ALA A 155 0.21 11.66 13.35
CA ALA A 155 1.51 11.82 12.70
C ALA A 155 2.56 12.49 13.61
N ASN A 156 2.16 13.50 14.40
CA ASN A 156 3.04 14.17 15.35
C ASN A 156 3.44 13.24 16.49
N VAL A 157 2.50 12.45 17.03
CA VAL A 157 2.78 11.44 18.06
C VAL A 157 3.81 10.43 17.56
N VAL A 158 3.62 9.87 16.35
CA VAL A 158 4.56 8.86 15.82
C VAL A 158 5.93 9.44 15.53
N ARG A 159 6.04 10.67 15.01
CA ARG A 159 7.34 11.32 14.75
C ARG A 159 8.12 11.63 16.03
N ALA A 160 7.44 11.77 17.16
CA ALA A 160 8.07 12.02 18.46
C ALA A 160 8.60 10.73 19.13
N THR A 161 8.30 9.54 18.58
CA THR A 161 8.79 8.23 19.06
C THR A 161 9.98 7.70 18.28
#